data_AF-A0A7C5N8L5-F1
#
_entry.id   AF-A0A7C5N8L5-F1
#
_cell.length_a   1.000
_cell.length_b   1.000
_cell.length_c   1.000
_cell.angle_alpha   90.00
_cell.angle_beta   90.00
_cell.angle_gamma   90.00
#
_symmetry.space_group_name_H-M   'P 1'
#
loop_
_entity.id
_entity.type
_entity.pdbx_description
1 polymer ?
#
loop_
_entity_poly.entity_id
_entity_poly.type
_entity_poly.pdbx_seq_one_letter_code
_entity_poly.pdbx_strand_id
1 'polypeptide(L)'
;MIRSSLSRSWAHASVGLAAVLAACSGDGTATSSGTGAGGNGGAGTGNPIGGSTSVTTGSGGLGEPPPAFEVTGIVVDEDGNPVADAFVLQGGKSHEPPLSTAADGSFTITLTYPGFGIPGVVAAKQGYRAAGEEFPFDAPDGPVTLVLDRVEDADNTGYEWLDPGEGYDRSTAFCGHCHEVFTEEWNISGHRHAAENHKLQDLYAGVSEHDAASCAAAGGQLKQGLTPGDRTTAVMKCYVGGGVLPDLNPSCGGPAQLSCDDPALPAANAPTSFGACADCHAPGIEGAAGGRSLHDATGFGFEDGVFCDVCHKVSDIDLTLPPGVGGRLILRRPTEPSQAITSDFKPLYFGPLLDVPNAFMGAAYQPDFKEAHFCAGCHQQKQAALIPGDALDPARWPDGLDVHSTYEEWLAGPYAASGTPCQFCHMPAHYDMNNTIGTSSPDNASITAGYPRPPEDIRSHRFLAPLDTYGDAPRLIDTALFTSVGVSLNGGEVEATVSLSNIGCGHALPTGEPMRALVLRVTAEGTG
;
A
#
# COMPACT_ATOMS: atom_id res chain seq x y z
N MET A 1 28.25 -12.30 -44.12
CA MET A 1 27.65 -13.10 -45.20
C MET A 1 26.15 -13.12 -45.03
N ILE A 2 25.43 -12.68 -46.07
CA ILE A 2 24.10 -13.10 -46.53
C ILE A 2 22.89 -13.02 -45.56
N ARG A 3 22.06 -12.02 -45.85
CA ARG A 3 20.60 -11.83 -45.71
C ARG A 3 19.76 -13.06 -45.31
N SER A 4 18.74 -12.81 -44.47
CA SER A 4 17.35 -13.12 -44.88
C SER A 4 16.36 -12.19 -44.18
N SER A 5 15.50 -11.57 -44.99
CA SER A 5 14.38 -10.71 -44.63
C SER A 5 13.10 -11.56 -44.66
N LEU A 6 12.26 -11.46 -43.62
CA LEU A 6 10.89 -11.99 -43.65
C LEU A 6 9.93 -10.88 -43.24
N SER A 7 9.28 -10.30 -44.23
CA SER A 7 8.08 -9.46 -44.09
C SER A 7 6.88 -10.35 -43.75
N ARG A 8 6.18 -10.07 -42.65
CA ARG A 8 4.86 -10.63 -42.37
C ARG A 8 3.82 -9.52 -42.48
N SER A 9 2.98 -9.63 -43.50
CA SER A 9 1.75 -8.86 -43.68
C SER A 9 0.73 -9.32 -42.63
N TRP A 10 0.20 -8.40 -41.83
CA TRP A 10 -0.93 -8.66 -40.93
C TRP A 10 -2.19 -8.10 -41.58
N ALA A 11 -3.18 -8.97 -41.77
CA ALA A 11 -4.52 -8.60 -42.20
C ALA A 11 -5.29 -8.06 -40.99
N HIS A 12 -5.83 -6.84 -41.09
CA HIS A 12 -6.74 -6.29 -40.11
C HIS A 12 -8.08 -7.03 -40.17
N ALA A 13 -8.39 -7.78 -39.11
CA ALA A 13 -9.73 -8.23 -38.81
C ALA A 13 -10.30 -7.30 -37.75
N SER A 14 -11.31 -6.51 -38.14
CA SER A 14 -12.08 -5.64 -37.26
C SER A 14 -12.88 -6.51 -36.28
N VAL A 15 -12.48 -6.55 -35.01
CA VAL A 15 -13.26 -7.18 -33.93
C VAL A 15 -14.05 -6.07 -33.24
N GLY A 16 -15.37 -6.27 -33.15
CA GLY A 16 -16.34 -5.27 -32.72
C GLY A 16 -16.29 -4.90 -31.24
N LEU A 17 -16.70 -3.66 -31.00
CA LEU A 17 -16.73 -2.81 -29.80
C LEU A 17 -17.54 -3.33 -28.58
N ALA A 18 -17.84 -4.62 -28.47
CA ALA A 18 -18.66 -5.16 -27.37
C ALA A 18 -17.85 -5.63 -26.15
N ALA A 19 -16.51 -5.57 -26.19
CA ALA A 19 -15.63 -6.12 -25.16
C ALA A 19 -15.19 -5.11 -24.07
N VAL A 20 -15.47 -3.82 -24.24
CA VAL A 20 -14.90 -2.76 -23.38
C VAL A 20 -15.56 -2.69 -21.99
N LEU A 21 -16.81 -3.13 -21.82
CA LEU A 21 -17.41 -3.19 -20.49
C LEU A 21 -16.85 -4.34 -19.63
N ALA A 22 -16.32 -5.41 -20.21
CA ALA A 22 -16.08 -6.66 -19.48
C ALA A 22 -14.83 -6.67 -18.58
N ALA A 23 -13.96 -5.66 -18.66
CA ALA A 23 -12.69 -5.65 -17.91
C ALA A 23 -12.85 -5.42 -16.39
N CYS A 24 -13.98 -4.84 -15.95
CA CYS A 24 -14.27 -4.62 -14.52
C CYS A 24 -15.75 -4.84 -14.14
N SER A 25 -16.56 -5.50 -14.98
CA SER A 25 -18.02 -5.64 -14.74
C SER A 25 -18.53 -7.08 -14.64
N GLY A 26 -17.65 -8.07 -14.64
CA GLY A 26 -18.04 -9.48 -14.70
C GLY A 26 -17.42 -10.32 -13.62
N ASP A 27 -18.06 -10.41 -12.45
CA ASP A 27 -17.82 -11.55 -11.56
C ASP A 27 -18.31 -12.82 -12.28
N GLY A 28 -17.36 -13.67 -12.69
CA GLY A 28 -17.69 -15.00 -13.19
C GLY A 28 -18.37 -15.77 -12.06
N THR A 29 -19.64 -16.17 -12.24
CA THR A 29 -20.41 -16.90 -11.22
C THR A 29 -19.64 -18.12 -10.70
N ALA A 30 -19.03 -17.99 -9.52
CA ALA A 30 -18.44 -19.10 -8.81
C ALA A 30 -19.58 -19.96 -8.27
N THR A 31 -19.72 -21.16 -8.81
CA THR A 31 -20.62 -22.18 -8.30
C THR A 31 -20.02 -22.73 -7.00
N SER A 32 -20.59 -22.33 -5.87
CA SER A 32 -20.32 -23.00 -4.60
C SER A 32 -21.06 -24.34 -4.58
N SER A 33 -20.30 -25.42 -4.49
CA SER A 33 -20.82 -26.75 -4.21
C SER A 33 -21.22 -26.83 -2.74
N GLY A 34 -22.45 -26.43 -2.44
CA GLY A 34 -23.10 -26.64 -1.14
C GLY A 34 -24.38 -27.46 -1.33
N THR A 35 -24.37 -28.69 -0.83
CA THR A 35 -25.48 -29.64 -0.83
C THR A 35 -26.70 -29.16 -0.02
N GLY A 36 -27.84 -28.98 -0.70
CA GLY A 36 -29.19 -29.47 -0.31
C GLY A 36 -29.98 -28.79 0.81
N ALA A 37 -31.12 -28.15 0.47
CA ALA A 37 -32.48 -28.74 0.56
C ALA A 37 -33.62 -27.70 0.61
N GLY A 38 -34.58 -27.81 -0.34
CA GLY A 38 -35.99 -27.36 -0.26
C GLY A 38 -36.28 -25.86 -0.37
N GLY A 39 -37.28 -25.33 -1.08
CA GLY A 39 -38.38 -25.89 -1.87
C GLY A 39 -39.41 -24.77 -2.15
N ASN A 40 -40.07 -24.86 -3.31
CA ASN A 40 -41.32 -24.21 -3.76
C ASN A 40 -41.40 -22.67 -3.98
N GLY A 41 -41.44 -22.28 -5.26
CA GLY A 41 -42.73 -22.13 -5.99
C GLY A 41 -43.44 -20.77 -5.91
N GLY A 42 -43.55 -20.08 -7.06
CA GLY A 42 -44.46 -18.95 -7.23
C GLY A 42 -44.41 -18.34 -8.63
N ALA A 43 -45.25 -18.85 -9.54
CA ALA A 43 -45.47 -18.28 -10.87
C ALA A 43 -46.35 -17.01 -10.79
N GLY A 44 -46.05 -16.01 -11.60
CA GLY A 44 -46.84 -14.78 -11.75
C GLY A 44 -46.78 -14.25 -13.17
N THR A 45 -47.88 -14.49 -13.90
CA THR A 45 -48.25 -14.03 -15.25
C THR A 45 -48.11 -12.52 -15.49
N GLY A 46 -47.76 -12.13 -16.73
CA GLY A 46 -47.50 -10.75 -17.13
C GLY A 46 -48.66 -9.99 -17.77
N ASN A 47 -48.32 -8.90 -18.48
CA ASN A 47 -49.01 -8.44 -19.70
C ASN A 47 -48.15 -7.41 -20.47
N PRO A 48 -48.29 -7.26 -21.80
CA PRO A 48 -47.41 -6.49 -22.67
C PRO A 48 -48.05 -5.21 -23.23
N ILE A 49 -47.28 -4.13 -23.39
CA ILE A 49 -47.55 -2.96 -24.27
C ILE A 49 -46.19 -2.32 -24.55
N GLY A 50 -45.72 -1.98 -25.76
CA GLY A 50 -46.25 -1.98 -27.11
C GLY A 50 -45.25 -1.22 -28.02
N GLY A 51 -45.28 -1.51 -29.33
CA GLY A 51 -44.83 -0.58 -30.37
C GLY A 51 -43.32 -0.53 -30.70
N SER A 52 -42.81 -1.53 -31.41
CA SER A 52 -41.60 -1.37 -32.23
C SER A 52 -41.95 -0.61 -33.50
N THR A 53 -41.60 0.68 -33.55
CA THR A 53 -41.38 1.37 -34.82
C THR A 53 -39.98 1.04 -35.30
N SER A 54 -39.90 0.36 -36.45
CA SER A 54 -38.67 0.13 -37.18
C SER A 54 -38.08 1.46 -37.64
N VAL A 55 -37.14 2.02 -36.87
CA VAL A 55 -36.21 3.01 -37.37
C VAL A 55 -35.14 2.25 -38.13
N THR A 56 -35.13 2.43 -39.45
CA THR A 56 -34.03 2.08 -40.34
C THR A 56 -32.72 2.55 -39.72
N THR A 57 -31.91 1.60 -39.24
CA THR A 57 -30.51 1.81 -38.89
C THR A 57 -29.75 2.16 -40.16
N GLY A 58 -29.57 3.46 -40.39
CA GLY A 58 -28.48 3.93 -41.22
C GLY A 58 -27.17 3.50 -40.57
N SER A 59 -26.43 2.64 -41.25
CA SER A 59 -25.02 2.36 -40.98
C SER A 59 -24.21 3.64 -41.25
N GLY A 60 -24.35 4.65 -40.40
CA GLY A 60 -23.31 5.66 -40.23
C GLY A 60 -22.21 5.01 -39.43
N GLY A 61 -20.99 4.95 -39.98
CA GLY A 61 -19.84 4.53 -39.20
C GLY A 61 -19.78 5.40 -37.95
N LEU A 62 -19.72 4.78 -36.78
CA LEU A 62 -19.41 5.51 -35.55
C LEU A 62 -18.07 6.21 -35.81
N GLY A 63 -18.07 7.54 -35.78
CA GLY A 63 -16.88 8.34 -36.04
C GLY A 63 -15.80 8.04 -35.01
N GLU A 64 -14.55 8.23 -35.39
CA GLU A 64 -13.47 8.35 -34.42
C GLU A 64 -13.34 9.83 -34.02
N PRO A 65 -12.92 10.12 -32.77
CA PRO A 65 -12.68 11.49 -32.35
C PRO A 65 -11.69 12.19 -33.28
N PRO A 66 -11.84 13.51 -33.52
CA PRO A 66 -10.86 14.24 -34.29
C PRO A 66 -9.47 14.16 -33.62
N PRO A 67 -8.36 14.23 -34.40
CA PRO A 67 -7.00 14.08 -33.85
C PRO A 67 -6.66 15.06 -32.72
N ALA A 68 -7.30 16.23 -32.70
CA ALA A 68 -7.29 17.14 -31.58
C ALA A 68 -8.61 17.92 -31.51
N PHE A 69 -9.09 18.20 -30.31
CA PHE A 69 -10.30 18.98 -30.06
C PHE A 69 -10.23 19.70 -28.72
N GLU A 70 -10.94 20.82 -28.65
CA GLU A 70 -11.05 21.62 -27.42
C GLU A 70 -12.22 21.12 -26.58
N VAL A 71 -12.00 21.02 -25.28
CA VAL A 71 -13.00 20.75 -24.26
C VAL A 71 -13.05 21.97 -23.33
N THR A 72 -14.23 22.54 -23.20
CA THR A 72 -14.52 23.60 -22.22
C THR A 72 -15.43 23.01 -21.15
N GLY A 73 -15.35 23.52 -19.93
CA GLY A 73 -16.19 22.99 -18.86
C GLY A 73 -16.03 23.73 -17.54
N ILE A 74 -16.67 23.17 -16.51
CA ILE A 74 -16.60 23.61 -15.13
C ILE A 74 -16.35 22.42 -14.22
N VAL A 75 -15.52 22.61 -13.20
CA VAL A 75 -15.39 21.68 -12.08
C VAL A 75 -16.20 22.19 -10.90
N VAL A 76 -17.07 21.34 -10.35
CA VAL A 76 -17.94 21.66 -9.21
C VAL A 76 -17.85 20.60 -8.13
N ASP A 77 -18.26 20.93 -6.91
CA ASP A 77 -18.47 19.95 -5.84
C ASP A 77 -19.85 19.28 -5.97
N GLU A 78 -20.16 18.33 -5.08
CA GLU A 78 -21.44 17.62 -5.06
C GLU A 78 -22.68 18.52 -4.87
N ASP A 79 -22.50 19.73 -4.33
CA ASP A 79 -23.53 20.74 -4.13
C ASP A 79 -23.67 21.69 -5.34
N GLY A 80 -22.82 21.52 -6.36
CA GLY A 80 -22.78 22.35 -7.56
C GLY A 80 -22.02 23.68 -7.39
N ASN A 81 -21.28 23.86 -6.29
CA ASN A 81 -20.42 25.03 -6.12
C ASN A 81 -19.14 24.87 -6.94
N PRO A 82 -18.63 25.95 -7.57
CA PRO A 82 -17.40 25.86 -8.32
C PRO A 82 -16.16 25.51 -7.48
N VAL A 83 -15.33 24.60 -7.99
CA VAL A 83 -14.06 24.23 -7.35
C VAL A 83 -12.91 24.94 -8.07
N ALA A 84 -12.42 26.02 -7.47
CA ALA A 84 -11.23 26.73 -7.94
C ALA A 84 -9.95 25.91 -7.72
N ASP A 85 -8.90 26.16 -8.51
CA ASP A 85 -7.59 25.53 -8.38
C ASP A 85 -7.61 23.98 -8.41
N ALA A 86 -8.64 23.38 -9.01
CA ALA A 86 -8.64 21.95 -9.31
C ALA A 86 -7.71 21.67 -10.48
N PHE A 87 -7.00 20.55 -10.42
CA PHE A 87 -6.16 20.10 -11.53
C PHE A 87 -7.03 19.51 -12.62
N VAL A 88 -6.81 19.93 -13.87
CA VAL A 88 -7.47 19.40 -15.07
C VAL A 88 -6.43 18.96 -16.08
N LEU A 89 -6.56 17.75 -16.60
CA LEU A 89 -5.64 17.18 -17.58
C LEU A 89 -6.35 16.18 -18.52
N GLN A 90 -5.66 15.81 -19.59
CA GLN A 90 -6.03 14.64 -20.37
C GLN A 90 -5.55 13.38 -19.64
N GLY A 91 -6.38 12.34 -19.59
CA GLY A 91 -5.97 11.03 -19.07
C GLY A 91 -4.71 10.48 -19.77
N GLY A 92 -3.79 9.88 -19.00
CA GLY A 92 -2.50 9.38 -19.52
C GLY A 92 -1.43 10.45 -19.73
N LYS A 93 -1.75 11.71 -19.44
CA LYS A 93 -0.80 12.83 -19.52
C LYS A 93 -0.41 13.37 -18.15
N SER A 94 -0.36 12.51 -17.13
CA SER A 94 0.08 12.85 -15.76
C SER A 94 1.50 13.43 -15.68
N HIS A 95 2.32 13.19 -16.71
CA HIS A 95 3.69 13.71 -16.85
C HIS A 95 3.75 15.13 -17.40
N GLU A 96 2.65 15.64 -17.97
CA GLU A 96 2.52 17.03 -18.39
C GLU A 96 1.96 17.86 -17.21
N PRO A 97 2.37 19.13 -17.05
CA PRO A 97 1.79 19.99 -16.02
C PRO A 97 0.27 20.12 -16.21
N PRO A 98 -0.56 19.86 -15.17
CA PRO A 98 -2.00 20.03 -15.27
C PRO A 98 -2.38 21.51 -15.39
N LEU A 99 -3.52 21.78 -15.99
CA LEU A 99 -4.20 23.08 -15.91
C LEU A 99 -4.82 23.24 -14.50
N SER A 100 -4.89 24.47 -13.99
CA SER A 100 -5.71 24.81 -12.83
C SER A 100 -7.01 25.48 -13.25
N THR A 101 -8.14 25.07 -12.67
CA THR A 101 -9.42 25.75 -12.88
C THR A 101 -9.38 27.19 -12.37
N ALA A 102 -10.15 28.07 -13.01
CA ALA A 102 -10.33 29.43 -12.54
C ALA A 102 -11.17 29.50 -11.25
N ALA A 103 -11.30 30.69 -10.66
CA ALA A 103 -12.07 30.91 -9.44
C ALA A 103 -13.56 30.51 -9.53
N ASP A 104 -14.11 30.52 -10.74
CA ASP A 104 -15.47 30.06 -11.05
C ASP A 104 -15.50 28.58 -11.51
N GLY A 105 -14.44 27.82 -11.25
CA GLY A 105 -14.31 26.41 -11.60
C GLY A 105 -14.10 26.14 -13.08
N SER A 106 -14.10 27.18 -13.93
CA SER A 106 -14.04 27.00 -15.39
C SER A 106 -12.67 26.53 -15.87
N PHE A 107 -12.67 25.80 -16.98
CA PHE A 107 -11.46 25.36 -17.68
C PHE A 107 -11.65 25.30 -19.20
N THR A 108 -10.52 25.28 -19.90
CA THR A 108 -10.44 24.99 -21.34
C THR A 108 -9.15 24.22 -21.60
N ILE A 109 -9.27 23.05 -22.24
CA ILE A 109 -8.14 22.16 -22.52
C ILE A 109 -8.27 21.56 -23.92
N THR A 110 -7.15 21.41 -24.62
CA THR A 110 -7.11 20.69 -25.89
C THR A 110 -6.72 19.24 -25.65
N LEU A 111 -7.60 18.32 -26.00
CA LEU A 111 -7.30 16.89 -26.00
C LEU A 111 -6.70 16.48 -27.35
N THR A 112 -5.78 15.52 -27.32
CA THR A 112 -5.18 14.90 -28.51
C THR A 112 -5.54 13.42 -28.55
N TYR A 113 -6.09 12.96 -29.69
CA TYR A 113 -6.42 11.56 -29.91
C TYR A 113 -5.33 10.89 -30.77
N PRO A 114 -4.59 9.91 -30.23
CA PRO A 114 -3.48 9.27 -30.96
C PRO A 114 -3.94 8.16 -31.93
N GLY A 115 -5.24 7.94 -32.10
CA GLY A 115 -5.78 6.86 -32.96
C GLY A 115 -6.00 5.53 -32.24
N PHE A 116 -5.94 5.51 -30.91
CA PHE A 116 -6.24 4.34 -30.07
C PHE A 116 -6.73 4.80 -28.69
N GLY A 117 -7.41 3.89 -27.97
CA GLY A 117 -8.01 4.18 -26.67
C GLY A 117 -9.15 5.20 -26.74
N ILE A 118 -9.54 5.74 -25.59
CA ILE A 118 -10.60 6.73 -25.45
C ILE A 118 -10.01 8.00 -24.81
N PRO A 119 -10.00 9.14 -25.51
CA PRO A 119 -9.55 10.40 -24.91
C PRO A 119 -10.54 10.81 -23.82
N GLY A 120 -10.02 11.20 -22.66
CA GLY A 120 -10.83 11.70 -21.55
C GLY A 120 -10.21 12.91 -20.89
N VAL A 121 -11.06 13.83 -20.44
CA VAL A 121 -10.69 14.92 -19.54
C VAL A 121 -10.92 14.45 -18.11
N VAL A 122 -9.96 14.71 -17.23
CA VAL A 122 -10.02 14.31 -15.82
C VAL A 122 -9.73 15.52 -14.94
N ALA A 123 -10.36 15.55 -13.78
CA ALA A 123 -10.15 16.55 -12.76
C ALA A 123 -9.88 15.91 -11.40
N ALA A 124 -8.96 16.49 -10.64
CA ALA A 124 -8.62 16.05 -9.31
C ALA A 124 -8.22 17.22 -8.41
N LYS A 125 -8.48 17.08 -7.10
CA LYS A 125 -8.05 18.03 -6.08
C LYS A 125 -7.89 17.29 -4.76
N GLN A 126 -6.85 17.62 -3.99
CA GLN A 126 -6.67 17.04 -2.66
C GLN A 126 -7.90 17.32 -1.78
N GLY A 127 -8.38 16.30 -1.07
CA GLY A 127 -9.63 16.35 -0.31
C GLY A 127 -10.89 16.02 -1.11
N TYR A 128 -10.76 15.64 -2.39
CA TYR A 128 -11.86 15.21 -3.25
C TYR A 128 -11.52 13.91 -3.98
N ARG A 129 -12.56 13.16 -4.36
CA ARG A 129 -12.44 12.06 -5.32
C ARG A 129 -12.33 12.62 -6.74
N ALA A 130 -11.45 12.04 -7.54
CA ALA A 130 -11.25 12.43 -8.92
C ALA A 130 -12.48 12.10 -9.78
N ALA A 131 -12.73 12.93 -10.79
CA ALA A 131 -13.81 12.74 -11.76
C ALA A 131 -13.29 12.93 -13.18
N GLY A 132 -14.01 12.39 -14.16
CA GLY A 132 -13.62 12.53 -15.56
C GLY A 132 -14.75 12.18 -16.51
N GLU A 133 -14.57 12.61 -17.76
CA GLU A 133 -15.51 12.36 -18.85
C GLU A 133 -14.73 11.91 -20.09
N GLU A 134 -15.28 10.93 -20.80
CA GLU A 134 -14.67 10.30 -21.97
C GLU A 134 -15.40 10.66 -23.26
N PHE A 135 -14.64 10.75 -24.35
CA PHE A 135 -15.13 11.15 -25.67
C PHE A 135 -14.82 10.06 -26.71
N PRO A 136 -15.61 8.97 -26.78
CA PRO A 136 -15.29 7.80 -27.61
C PRO A 136 -15.53 8.00 -29.11
N PHE A 137 -16.35 8.98 -29.51
CA PHE A 137 -16.75 9.14 -30.92
C PHE A 137 -16.51 10.55 -31.46
N ASP A 138 -16.82 11.58 -30.68
CA ASP A 138 -16.81 12.97 -31.12
C ASP A 138 -16.38 13.90 -29.97
N ALA A 139 -15.98 15.12 -30.33
CA ALA A 139 -15.79 16.20 -29.35
C ALA A 139 -17.14 16.55 -28.68
N PRO A 140 -17.14 17.07 -27.43
CA PRO A 140 -18.39 17.42 -26.77
C PRO A 140 -19.15 18.53 -27.52
N ASP A 141 -20.47 18.40 -27.60
CA ASP A 141 -21.37 19.38 -28.25
C ASP A 141 -21.52 20.70 -27.45
N GLY A 142 -20.95 20.77 -26.24
CA GLY A 142 -21.00 21.92 -25.36
C GLY A 142 -20.09 21.77 -24.12
N PRO A 143 -20.17 22.71 -23.15
CA PRO A 143 -19.37 22.64 -21.94
C PRO A 143 -19.68 21.39 -21.10
N VAL A 144 -18.65 20.73 -20.59
CA VAL A 144 -18.78 19.59 -19.68
C VAL A 144 -18.80 20.03 -18.22
N THR A 145 -19.37 19.19 -17.35
CA THR A 145 -19.36 19.41 -15.89
C THR A 145 -18.72 18.23 -15.21
N LEU A 146 -17.61 18.46 -14.51
CA LEU A 146 -16.92 17.45 -13.72
C LEU A 146 -17.25 17.67 -12.25
N VAL A 147 -17.91 16.70 -11.62
CA VAL A 147 -18.33 16.78 -10.22
C VAL A 147 -17.31 16.04 -9.35
N LEU A 148 -16.61 16.78 -8.48
CA LEU A 148 -15.69 16.21 -7.50
C LEU A 148 -16.41 16.02 -6.17
N ASP A 149 -16.58 14.77 -5.75
CA ASP A 149 -17.14 14.46 -4.44
C ASP A 149 -16.11 14.74 -3.33
N ARG A 150 -16.48 15.54 -2.32
CA ARG A 150 -15.62 15.77 -1.16
C ARG A 150 -15.35 14.46 -0.40
N VAL A 151 -14.14 14.32 0.10
CA VAL A 151 -13.78 13.26 1.05
C VAL A 151 -14.20 13.68 2.44
N GLU A 152 -14.97 12.84 3.11
CA GLU A 152 -15.42 13.09 4.49
C GLU A 152 -14.25 13.07 5.48
N ASP A 153 -14.30 13.95 6.48
CA ASP A 153 -13.23 14.08 7.48
C ASP A 153 -13.29 12.98 8.57
N ALA A 154 -14.40 12.24 8.66
CA ALA A 154 -14.59 11.20 9.66
C ALA A 154 -13.93 9.88 9.25
N ASP A 155 -13.27 9.22 10.20
CA ASP A 155 -12.82 7.83 10.03
C ASP A 155 -13.91 6.84 10.47
N ASN A 156 -14.39 6.01 9.54
CA ASN A 156 -15.40 5.01 9.85
C ASN A 156 -14.81 3.77 10.53
N THR A 157 -14.91 3.72 11.86
CA THR A 157 -14.47 2.54 12.65
C THR A 157 -15.27 1.26 12.41
N GLY A 158 -16.42 1.33 11.74
CA GLY A 158 -17.22 0.18 11.34
C GLY A 158 -16.90 -0.35 9.95
N TYR A 159 -15.94 0.26 9.23
CA TYR A 159 -15.46 -0.25 7.95
C TYR A 159 -14.63 -1.53 8.17
N GLU A 160 -15.04 -2.60 7.49
CA GLU A 160 -14.32 -3.87 7.41
C GLU A 160 -13.22 -3.77 6.35
N TRP A 161 -12.01 -4.21 6.66
CA TRP A 161 -10.91 -4.12 5.71
C TRP A 161 -11.10 -5.04 4.51
N LEU A 162 -10.72 -4.57 3.33
CA LEU A 162 -10.82 -5.34 2.10
C LEU A 162 -9.64 -6.29 1.93
N ASP A 163 -9.97 -7.50 1.47
CA ASP A 163 -9.02 -8.55 1.13
C ASP A 163 -8.18 -8.12 -0.10
N PRO A 164 -6.83 -8.05 0.02
CA PRO A 164 -5.98 -7.69 -1.10
C PRO A 164 -6.00 -8.73 -2.23
N GLY A 165 -6.32 -9.99 -1.94
CA GLY A 165 -6.23 -11.11 -2.87
C GLY A 165 -4.82 -11.68 -3.00
N GLU A 166 -4.69 -12.68 -3.87
CA GLU A 166 -3.45 -13.43 -4.06
C GLU A 166 -2.72 -13.06 -5.38
N GLY A 167 -3.41 -12.31 -6.25
CA GLY A 167 -2.96 -11.98 -7.61
C GLY A 167 -3.68 -12.82 -8.66
N TYR A 168 -4.15 -12.18 -9.73
CA TYR A 168 -4.99 -12.78 -10.78
C TYR A 168 -6.36 -13.26 -10.29
N ASP A 169 -6.91 -12.56 -9.30
CA ASP A 169 -8.24 -12.84 -8.76
C ASP A 169 -9.33 -12.59 -9.82
N ARG A 170 -10.44 -13.35 -9.73
CA ARG A 170 -11.53 -13.29 -10.72
C ARG A 170 -12.67 -12.36 -10.35
N SER A 171 -12.61 -11.76 -9.17
CA SER A 171 -13.65 -10.92 -8.61
C SER A 171 -13.10 -9.54 -8.35
N THR A 172 -13.89 -8.52 -8.73
CA THR A 172 -13.58 -7.11 -8.46
C THR A 172 -13.56 -6.75 -6.97
N ALA A 173 -13.94 -7.69 -6.10
CA ALA A 173 -13.82 -7.54 -4.64
C ALA A 173 -12.37 -7.55 -4.15
N PHE A 174 -11.42 -8.08 -4.95
CA PHE A 174 -10.00 -8.18 -4.58
C PHE A 174 -9.15 -7.20 -5.37
N CYS A 175 -8.18 -6.57 -4.71
CA CYS A 175 -7.21 -5.70 -5.38
C CYS A 175 -6.46 -6.46 -6.49
N GLY A 176 -6.11 -7.73 -6.23
CA GLY A 176 -5.42 -8.63 -7.15
C GLY A 176 -6.15 -8.95 -8.46
N HIS A 177 -7.42 -8.54 -8.61
CA HIS A 177 -8.14 -8.64 -9.88
C HIS A 177 -7.63 -7.65 -10.93
N CYS A 178 -7.33 -6.41 -10.51
CA CYS A 178 -6.83 -5.36 -11.40
C CYS A 178 -5.33 -5.12 -11.22
N HIS A 179 -4.82 -5.23 -9.99
CA HIS A 179 -3.43 -4.96 -9.61
C HIS A 179 -2.64 -6.27 -9.40
N GLU A 180 -2.72 -7.16 -10.40
CA GLU A 180 -2.18 -8.52 -10.36
C GLU A 180 -0.72 -8.55 -9.89
N VAL A 181 0.16 -7.86 -10.63
CA VAL A 181 1.61 -7.83 -10.35
C VAL A 181 1.92 -7.26 -8.97
N PHE A 182 1.24 -6.19 -8.55
CA PHE A 182 1.53 -5.55 -7.26
C PHE A 182 1.11 -6.40 -6.08
N THR A 183 0.03 -7.17 -6.23
CA THR A 183 -0.44 -8.10 -5.21
C THR A 183 0.55 -9.25 -5.06
N GLU A 184 1.06 -9.81 -6.17
CA GLU A 184 2.13 -10.82 -6.14
C GLU A 184 3.41 -10.30 -5.48
N GLU A 185 3.81 -9.06 -5.78
CA GLU A 185 5.00 -8.43 -5.20
C GLU A 185 4.87 -8.19 -3.70
N TRP A 186 3.71 -7.68 -3.29
CA TRP A 186 3.41 -7.44 -1.88
C TRP A 186 3.30 -8.76 -1.11
N ASN A 187 2.80 -9.82 -1.74
CA ASN A 187 2.65 -11.15 -1.12
C ASN A 187 3.94 -11.77 -0.61
N ILE A 188 5.09 -11.35 -1.14
CA ILE A 188 6.40 -11.81 -0.70
C ILE A 188 7.16 -10.75 0.11
N SER A 189 6.53 -9.61 0.41
CA SER A 189 7.16 -8.46 1.06
C SER A 189 7.19 -8.61 2.58
N GLY A 190 8.15 -7.96 3.22
CA GLY A 190 8.18 -7.84 4.68
C GLY A 190 6.98 -7.09 5.27
N HIS A 191 6.27 -6.28 4.48
CA HIS A 191 5.09 -5.53 4.91
C HIS A 191 3.88 -6.44 5.12
N ARG A 192 3.64 -7.40 4.21
CA ARG A 192 2.63 -8.44 4.40
C ARG A 192 2.87 -9.22 5.68
N HIS A 193 4.11 -9.69 5.84
CA HIS A 193 4.51 -10.53 6.97
C HIS A 193 4.80 -9.74 8.26
N ALA A 194 4.46 -8.45 8.32
CA ALA A 194 4.86 -7.57 9.42
C ALA A 194 4.24 -8.00 10.76
N ALA A 195 3.01 -8.53 10.75
CA ALA A 195 2.31 -9.02 11.94
C ALA A 195 2.67 -10.48 12.27
N GLU A 196 2.66 -11.38 11.28
CA GLU A 196 2.87 -12.82 11.52
C GLU A 196 4.34 -13.23 11.77
N ASN A 197 5.28 -12.31 11.70
CA ASN A 197 6.70 -12.59 11.97
C ASN A 197 6.90 -13.24 13.35
N HIS A 198 7.37 -14.51 13.38
CA HIS A 198 7.52 -15.25 14.64
C HIS A 198 8.43 -14.54 15.64
N LYS A 199 9.49 -13.83 15.19
CA LYS A 199 10.42 -13.16 16.12
C LYS A 199 9.76 -11.98 16.81
N LEU A 200 8.88 -11.28 16.09
CA LEU A 200 8.06 -10.22 16.66
C LEU A 200 7.09 -10.80 17.68
N GLN A 201 6.36 -11.85 17.33
CA GLN A 201 5.39 -12.50 18.21
C GLN A 201 6.07 -13.06 19.48
N ASP A 202 7.24 -13.67 19.33
CA ASP A 202 8.06 -14.19 20.41
C ASP A 202 8.52 -13.08 21.36
N LEU A 203 9.09 -12.00 20.81
CA LEU A 203 9.49 -10.82 21.58
C LEU A 203 8.30 -10.16 22.28
N TYR A 204 7.16 -10.09 21.61
CA TYR A 204 5.95 -9.46 22.14
C TYR A 204 5.39 -10.23 23.34
N ALA A 205 5.23 -11.55 23.21
CA ALA A 205 4.70 -12.40 24.27
C ALA A 205 5.73 -12.76 25.36
N GLY A 206 7.03 -12.63 25.06
CA GLY A 206 8.12 -13.03 25.94
C GLY A 206 8.37 -14.53 25.96
N VAL A 207 8.26 -15.15 24.78
CA VAL A 207 8.46 -16.60 24.58
C VAL A 207 9.67 -16.88 23.71
N SER A 208 10.11 -18.13 23.72
CA SER A 208 11.07 -18.65 22.75
C SER A 208 10.77 -20.09 22.36
N GLU A 209 11.29 -20.52 21.22
CA GLU A 209 11.10 -21.88 20.72
C GLU A 209 11.94 -22.91 21.50
N HIS A 210 11.33 -23.54 22.50
CA HIS A 210 11.94 -24.63 23.26
C HIS A 210 10.95 -25.76 23.56
N ASP A 211 11.44 -26.99 23.59
CA ASP A 211 10.74 -28.10 24.24
C ASP A 211 10.78 -27.96 25.77
N ALA A 212 10.08 -28.83 26.50
CA ALA A 212 10.00 -28.73 27.96
C ALA A 212 11.37 -28.73 28.67
N ALA A 213 12.30 -29.57 28.22
CA ALA A 213 13.60 -29.73 28.86
C ALA A 213 14.52 -28.53 28.57
N SER A 214 14.58 -28.11 27.30
CA SER A 214 15.35 -26.94 26.88
C SER A 214 14.77 -25.64 27.41
N CYS A 215 13.45 -25.55 27.59
CA CYS A 215 12.78 -24.41 28.19
C CYS A 215 13.25 -24.18 29.63
N ALA A 216 13.23 -25.24 30.45
CA ALA A 216 13.72 -25.17 31.82
C ALA A 216 15.23 -24.86 31.87
N ALA A 217 16.02 -25.40 30.94
CA ALA A 217 17.46 -25.12 30.84
C ALA A 217 17.76 -23.66 30.46
N ALA A 218 16.89 -23.02 29.68
CA ALA A 218 16.95 -21.60 29.34
C ALA A 218 16.43 -20.70 30.48
N GLY A 219 16.02 -21.26 31.62
CA GLY A 219 15.42 -20.52 32.74
C GLY A 219 13.95 -20.18 32.53
N GLY A 220 13.33 -20.70 31.48
CA GLY A 220 11.92 -20.49 31.16
C GLY A 220 10.98 -21.49 31.82
N GLN A 221 9.68 -21.27 31.60
CA GLN A 221 8.60 -22.14 32.06
C GLN A 221 7.61 -22.40 30.92
N LEU A 222 7.22 -23.66 30.74
CA LEU A 222 6.09 -23.97 29.87
C LEU A 222 4.79 -23.50 30.53
N LYS A 223 4.10 -22.58 29.87
CA LYS A 223 2.77 -22.07 30.28
C LYS A 223 1.84 -22.02 29.08
N GLN A 224 0.53 -21.95 29.33
CA GLN A 224 -0.45 -21.71 28.28
C GLN A 224 -0.33 -20.28 27.77
N GLY A 225 -0.69 -20.04 26.52
CA GLY A 225 -0.93 -18.72 25.97
C GLY A 225 -1.46 -18.78 24.55
N LEU A 226 -2.01 -17.66 24.09
CA LEU A 226 -2.66 -17.58 22.78
C LEU A 226 -1.72 -17.95 21.64
N THR A 227 -2.26 -18.64 20.64
CA THR A 227 -1.62 -18.82 19.35
C THR A 227 -1.69 -17.48 18.59
N PRO A 228 -0.57 -16.94 18.06
CA PRO A 228 -0.62 -15.75 17.21
C PRO A 228 -1.61 -15.92 16.05
N GLY A 229 -2.43 -14.89 15.78
CA GLY A 229 -3.47 -14.93 14.75
C GLY A 229 -4.79 -15.61 15.17
N ASP A 230 -4.86 -16.22 16.35
CA ASP A 230 -6.07 -16.88 16.87
C ASP A 230 -6.33 -16.50 18.33
N ARG A 231 -7.45 -15.79 18.56
CA ARG A 231 -7.85 -15.30 19.90
C ARG A 231 -8.57 -16.36 20.75
N THR A 232 -8.75 -17.57 20.23
CA THR A 232 -9.55 -18.63 20.85
C THR A 232 -8.72 -19.84 21.25
N THR A 233 -7.62 -20.09 20.56
CA THR A 233 -6.75 -21.24 20.81
C THR A 233 -5.55 -20.84 21.67
N ALA A 234 -5.28 -21.64 22.71
CA ALA A 234 -4.05 -21.55 23.49
C ALA A 234 -3.20 -22.81 23.36
N VAL A 235 -1.89 -22.61 23.38
CA VAL A 235 -0.87 -23.66 23.29
C VAL A 235 0.16 -23.50 24.40
N MET A 236 0.85 -24.59 24.73
CA MET A 236 1.97 -24.53 25.65
C MET A 236 3.18 -23.88 24.96
N LYS A 237 3.67 -22.76 25.50
CA LYS A 237 4.84 -22.04 25.00
C LYS A 237 5.88 -21.92 26.10
N CYS A 238 7.16 -21.80 25.72
CA CYS A 238 8.23 -21.55 26.68
C CYS A 238 8.35 -20.06 26.96
N TYR A 239 7.91 -19.62 28.14
CA TYR A 239 8.06 -18.24 28.58
C TYR A 239 9.39 -18.08 29.30
N VAL A 240 10.26 -17.21 28.78
CA VAL A 240 11.61 -16.97 29.32
C VAL A 240 11.70 -15.74 30.23
N GLY A 241 10.57 -15.07 30.46
CA GLY A 241 10.38 -14.06 31.51
C GLY A 241 10.57 -12.60 31.08
N GLY A 242 11.20 -12.34 29.93
CA GLY A 242 11.29 -10.99 29.33
C GLY A 242 10.55 -10.92 28.00
N GLY A 243 9.99 -9.76 27.68
CA GLY A 243 9.15 -9.52 26.50
C GLY A 243 8.17 -8.35 26.72
N VAL A 244 7.58 -7.83 25.65
CA VAL A 244 6.74 -6.60 25.73
C VAL A 244 5.58 -6.76 26.73
N LEU A 245 4.79 -7.83 26.61
CA LEU A 245 3.67 -8.04 27.51
C LEU A 245 4.09 -8.19 28.99
N PRO A 246 4.97 -9.14 29.37
CA PRO A 246 5.35 -9.31 30.77
C PRO A 246 6.13 -8.11 31.35
N ASP A 247 6.97 -7.45 30.57
CA ASP A 247 7.79 -6.33 31.07
C ASP A 247 6.97 -5.05 31.27
N LEU A 248 5.92 -4.84 30.48
CA LEU A 248 5.06 -3.66 30.61
C LEU A 248 3.87 -3.86 31.56
N ASN A 249 3.51 -5.12 31.88
CA ASN A 249 2.32 -5.44 32.66
C ASN A 249 2.68 -6.32 33.86
N PRO A 250 3.08 -5.73 35.02
CA PRO A 250 3.56 -6.48 36.19
C PRO A 250 2.50 -7.36 36.87
N SER A 251 1.23 -7.26 36.45
CA SER A 251 0.12 -8.10 36.91
C SER A 251 0.11 -9.51 36.31
N CYS A 252 0.93 -9.79 35.29
CA CYS A 252 0.97 -11.07 34.58
C CYS A 252 2.41 -11.45 34.16
N GLY A 253 2.60 -12.68 33.68
CA GLY A 253 3.86 -13.14 33.10
C GLY A 253 4.93 -13.56 34.11
N GLY A 254 4.85 -13.13 35.36
CA GLY A 254 5.80 -13.49 36.42
C GLY A 254 5.83 -14.98 36.79
N PRO A 255 6.84 -15.45 37.55
CA PRO A 255 7.04 -16.89 37.82
C PRO A 255 5.86 -17.62 38.47
N ALA A 256 5.06 -16.93 39.29
CA ALA A 256 3.87 -17.47 39.95
C ALA A 256 2.55 -16.96 39.33
N GLN A 257 2.62 -16.24 38.21
CA GLN A 257 1.48 -15.70 37.48
C GLN A 257 1.23 -16.51 36.20
N LEU A 258 -0.01 -16.48 35.73
CA LEU A 258 -0.33 -16.90 34.36
C LEU A 258 0.40 -15.98 33.37
N SER A 259 0.63 -16.47 32.15
CA SER A 259 1.18 -15.62 31.09
C SER A 259 0.21 -14.47 30.78
N CYS A 260 0.74 -13.39 30.23
CA CYS A 260 -0.07 -12.20 29.91
C CYS A 260 -1.09 -12.43 28.80
N ASP A 261 -0.90 -13.50 28.03
CA ASP A 261 -1.76 -13.94 26.94
C ASP A 261 -2.43 -15.31 27.25
N ASP A 262 -2.55 -15.68 28.52
CA ASP A 262 -3.34 -16.85 28.93
C ASP A 262 -4.85 -16.52 28.83
N PRO A 263 -5.67 -17.31 28.11
CA PRO A 263 -7.13 -17.09 28.09
C PRO A 263 -7.80 -17.22 29.47
N ALA A 264 -7.17 -17.91 30.42
CA ALA A 264 -7.64 -18.03 31.80
C ALA A 264 -7.19 -16.86 32.70
N LEU A 265 -6.45 -15.88 32.17
CA LEU A 265 -6.00 -14.72 32.93
C LEU A 265 -7.21 -13.92 33.46
N PRO A 266 -7.30 -13.65 34.78
CA PRO A 266 -8.39 -12.85 35.32
C PRO A 266 -8.42 -11.45 34.72
N ALA A 267 -9.62 -10.91 34.48
CA ALA A 267 -9.78 -9.57 33.88
C ALA A 267 -9.07 -8.46 34.66
N ALA A 268 -8.93 -8.58 35.99
CA ALA A 268 -8.20 -7.62 36.82
C ALA A 268 -6.68 -7.62 36.57
N ASN A 269 -6.15 -8.65 35.90
CA ASN A 269 -4.75 -8.83 35.57
C ASN A 269 -4.48 -8.67 34.07
N ALA A 270 -5.52 -8.42 33.27
CA ALA A 270 -5.42 -8.30 31.82
C ALA A 270 -4.42 -7.18 31.44
N PRO A 271 -3.55 -7.40 30.43
CA PRO A 271 -2.62 -6.38 29.98
C PRO A 271 -3.34 -5.13 29.46
N THR A 272 -2.80 -3.96 29.78
CA THR A 272 -3.28 -2.66 29.29
C THR A 272 -2.20 -1.84 28.60
N SER A 273 -0.96 -2.34 28.57
CA SER A 273 0.18 -1.67 27.94
C SER A 273 0.80 -2.60 26.89
N PHE A 274 0.74 -2.19 25.63
CA PHE A 274 1.07 -3.03 24.47
C PHE A 274 2.30 -2.57 23.70
N GLY A 275 3.00 -1.52 24.14
CA GLY A 275 4.21 -1.03 23.47
C GLY A 275 4.00 -0.47 22.06
N ALA A 276 2.75 -0.22 21.64
CA ALA A 276 2.37 0.28 20.31
C ALA A 276 2.83 -0.61 19.14
N CYS A 277 3.12 -1.89 19.37
CA CYS A 277 3.63 -2.79 18.33
C CYS A 277 2.64 -2.94 17.16
N ALA A 278 1.35 -3.07 17.47
CA ALA A 278 0.29 -3.23 16.48
C ALA A 278 0.13 -1.99 15.58
N ASP A 279 0.49 -0.80 16.06
CA ASP A 279 0.23 0.45 15.35
C ASP A 279 1.00 0.55 14.03
N CYS A 280 2.14 -0.15 13.92
CA CYS A 280 2.92 -0.27 12.69
C CYS A 280 2.92 -1.69 12.09
N HIS A 281 2.84 -2.73 12.92
CA HIS A 281 2.96 -4.12 12.43
C HIS A 281 1.63 -4.76 12.02
N ALA A 282 0.52 -4.35 12.64
CA ALA A 282 -0.83 -4.84 12.37
C ALA A 282 -1.82 -3.67 12.27
N PRO A 283 -1.57 -2.68 11.39
CA PRO A 283 -2.39 -1.47 11.31
C PRO A 283 -3.83 -1.73 10.86
N GLY A 284 -4.08 -2.84 10.18
CA GLY A 284 -5.41 -3.26 9.71
C GLY A 284 -6.19 -4.14 10.70
N ILE A 285 -5.99 -3.97 12.01
CA ILE A 285 -6.89 -4.59 13.00
C ILE A 285 -8.27 -3.92 12.89
N GLU A 286 -9.32 -4.74 12.85
CA GLU A 286 -10.71 -4.26 12.78
C GLU A 286 -11.08 -3.31 13.93
N GLY A 287 -11.93 -2.33 13.61
CA GLY A 287 -12.47 -1.36 14.56
C GLY A 287 -11.68 -0.05 14.65
N ALA A 288 -11.49 0.42 15.89
CA ALA A 288 -10.73 1.63 16.18
C ALA A 288 -9.22 1.39 15.98
N ALA A 289 -8.59 2.33 15.29
CA ALA A 289 -7.17 2.36 15.02
C ALA A 289 -6.34 2.78 16.25
N GLY A 290 -5.14 2.23 16.39
CA GLY A 290 -4.15 2.63 17.39
C GLY A 290 -4.35 2.03 18.78
N GLY A 291 -3.25 1.84 19.50
CA GLY A 291 -3.24 1.42 20.91
C GLY A 291 -3.73 -0.01 21.15
N ARG A 292 -3.67 -0.87 20.13
CA ARG A 292 -4.19 -2.25 20.18
C ARG A 292 -3.11 -3.25 20.63
N SER A 293 -3.55 -4.39 21.16
CA SER A 293 -2.65 -5.52 21.38
C SER A 293 -2.28 -6.12 20.03
N LEU A 294 -1.02 -6.54 19.85
CA LEU A 294 -0.61 -7.28 18.66
C LEU A 294 -1.37 -8.61 18.53
N HIS A 295 -1.78 -9.22 19.65
CA HIS A 295 -2.59 -10.44 19.66
C HIS A 295 -4.08 -10.21 19.33
N ASP A 296 -4.52 -8.96 19.16
CA ASP A 296 -5.84 -8.69 18.59
C ASP A 296 -5.87 -8.91 17.07
N ALA A 297 -4.71 -8.97 16.42
CA ALA A 297 -4.59 -9.28 15.00
C ALA A 297 -5.05 -10.72 14.71
N THR A 298 -6.03 -10.84 13.82
CA THR A 298 -6.57 -12.10 13.29
C THR A 298 -6.98 -11.90 11.84
N GLY A 299 -7.07 -12.97 11.05
CA GLY A 299 -7.36 -12.85 9.62
C GLY A 299 -6.38 -11.90 8.94
N PHE A 300 -6.86 -11.00 8.09
CA PHE A 300 -6.03 -10.04 7.36
C PHE A 300 -5.12 -9.18 8.27
N GLY A 301 -5.61 -8.74 9.42
CA GLY A 301 -4.79 -7.97 10.37
C GLY A 301 -3.55 -8.72 10.85
N PHE A 302 -3.54 -10.06 10.78
CA PHE A 302 -2.42 -10.92 11.13
C PHE A 302 -1.67 -11.47 9.91
N GLU A 303 -2.39 -12.05 8.96
CA GLU A 303 -1.83 -12.74 7.78
C GLU A 303 -1.25 -11.74 6.78
N ASP A 304 -1.84 -10.54 6.70
CA ASP A 304 -1.53 -9.52 5.71
C ASP A 304 -0.87 -8.25 6.30
N GLY A 305 -0.77 -8.15 7.63
CA GLY A 305 0.00 -7.12 8.33
C GLY A 305 -0.27 -5.69 7.82
N VAL A 306 0.67 -5.14 7.03
CA VAL A 306 0.52 -3.87 6.33
C VAL A 306 0.14 -4.12 4.86
N PHE A 307 -1.15 -4.00 4.54
CA PHE A 307 -1.71 -4.35 3.22
C PHE A 307 -2.31 -3.14 2.47
N CYS A 308 -2.74 -3.40 1.24
CA CYS A 308 -3.16 -2.39 0.25
C CYS A 308 -4.17 -1.40 0.84
N ASP A 309 -5.24 -1.91 1.44
CA ASP A 309 -6.34 -1.07 1.91
C ASP A 309 -5.89 -0.15 3.05
N VAL A 310 -5.05 -0.62 3.98
CA VAL A 310 -4.47 0.23 5.03
C VAL A 310 -3.72 1.41 4.43
N CYS A 311 -2.73 1.14 3.56
CA CYS A 311 -1.92 2.19 2.95
C CYS A 311 -2.78 3.16 2.16
N HIS A 312 -3.72 2.64 1.36
CA HIS A 312 -4.60 3.43 0.52
C HIS A 312 -5.80 4.06 1.26
N LYS A 313 -5.93 3.90 2.58
CA LYS A 313 -6.82 4.72 3.44
C LYS A 313 -6.10 5.84 4.17
N VAL A 314 -4.79 6.01 4.00
CA VAL A 314 -4.04 7.11 4.62
C VAL A 314 -4.28 8.40 3.84
N SER A 315 -4.97 9.34 4.46
CA SER A 315 -5.28 10.65 3.87
C SER A 315 -4.21 11.70 4.12
N ASP A 316 -3.40 11.54 5.17
CA ASP A 316 -2.37 12.51 5.58
C ASP A 316 -1.38 11.89 6.58
N ILE A 317 -0.26 12.56 6.82
CA ILE A 317 0.77 12.16 7.79
C ILE A 317 1.04 13.30 8.78
N ASP A 318 0.86 13.03 10.08
CA ASP A 318 1.18 14.00 11.14
C ASP A 318 2.30 13.49 12.05
N LEU A 319 3.53 13.93 11.78
CA LEU A 319 4.72 13.53 12.54
C LEU A 319 4.70 13.98 14.01
N THR A 320 3.77 14.84 14.43
CA THR A 320 3.60 15.25 15.84
C THR A 320 2.83 14.22 16.67
N LEU A 321 2.15 13.28 16.01
CA LEU A 321 1.35 12.24 16.64
C LEU A 321 2.13 10.91 16.81
N PRO A 322 1.64 9.98 17.66
CA PRO A 322 2.24 8.66 17.82
C PRO A 322 2.34 7.89 16.49
N PRO A 323 3.40 7.08 16.30
CA PRO A 323 3.69 6.43 15.01
C PRO A 323 2.59 5.46 14.55
N GLY A 324 2.59 5.17 13.26
CA GLY A 324 1.66 4.25 12.62
C GLY A 324 0.21 4.72 12.75
N VAL A 325 -0.70 3.77 12.87
CA VAL A 325 -2.13 4.06 13.10
C VAL A 325 -2.44 4.50 14.54
N GLY A 326 -1.40 4.69 15.37
CA GLY A 326 -1.51 5.35 16.68
C GLY A 326 -1.86 6.85 16.59
N GLY A 327 -1.84 7.41 15.38
CA GLY A 327 -2.35 8.75 15.08
C GLY A 327 -1.59 9.45 13.96
N ARG A 328 -0.37 9.02 13.65
CA ARG A 328 0.45 9.65 12.61
C ARG A 328 0.01 9.31 11.19
N LEU A 329 -0.39 8.08 10.93
CA LEU A 329 -1.11 7.71 9.72
C LEU A 329 -2.56 8.15 9.90
N ILE A 330 -2.96 9.25 9.27
CA ILE A 330 -4.33 9.76 9.37
C ILE A 330 -5.21 8.90 8.45
N LEU A 331 -5.96 7.98 9.04
CA LEU A 331 -6.88 7.11 8.31
C LEU A 331 -8.19 7.82 7.98
N ARG A 332 -8.70 7.55 6.78
CA ARG A 332 -10.05 7.93 6.33
C ARG A 332 -10.69 6.74 5.63
N ARG A 333 -11.49 5.98 6.39
CA ARG A 333 -12.31 4.90 5.86
C ARG A 333 -13.69 5.41 5.39
N PRO A 334 -14.21 4.93 4.25
CA PRO A 334 -15.54 5.28 3.74
C PRO A 334 -16.64 5.18 4.82
N THR A 335 -17.48 6.20 4.92
CA THR A 335 -18.54 6.32 5.94
C THR A 335 -19.87 5.67 5.53
N GLU A 336 -19.96 5.21 4.30
CA GLU A 336 -21.14 4.57 3.72
C GLU A 336 -21.46 3.24 4.43
N PRO A 337 -22.74 2.91 4.64
CA PRO A 337 -23.16 1.79 5.48
C PRO A 337 -22.96 0.40 4.86
N SER A 338 -22.60 0.33 3.57
CA SER A 338 -22.37 -0.90 2.83
C SER A 338 -21.15 -0.72 1.95
N GLN A 339 -20.27 -1.71 1.93
CA GLN A 339 -19.13 -1.78 1.00
C GLN A 339 -19.46 -2.52 -0.30
N ALA A 340 -20.68 -3.06 -0.41
CA ALA A 340 -21.13 -3.64 -1.67
C ALA A 340 -21.15 -2.54 -2.74
N ILE A 341 -20.50 -2.81 -3.87
CA ILE A 341 -20.43 -1.92 -5.02
C ILE A 341 -21.85 -1.74 -5.57
N THR A 342 -22.50 -0.70 -5.08
CA THR A 342 -23.87 -0.29 -5.38
C THR A 342 -23.82 1.21 -5.68
N SER A 343 -24.93 1.79 -6.15
CA SER A 343 -24.99 3.25 -6.38
C SER A 343 -24.70 4.08 -5.13
N ASP A 344 -24.87 3.50 -3.94
CA ASP A 344 -24.85 4.22 -2.68
C ASP A 344 -23.51 4.08 -1.95
N PHE A 345 -22.64 3.15 -2.39
CA PHE A 345 -21.28 3.02 -1.88
C PHE A 345 -20.32 3.85 -2.72
N LYS A 346 -19.53 4.70 -2.06
CA LYS A 346 -18.46 5.47 -2.71
C LYS A 346 -17.10 4.97 -2.21
N PRO A 347 -16.41 4.09 -2.96
CA PRO A 347 -15.05 3.68 -2.64
C PRO A 347 -14.14 4.90 -2.41
N LEU A 348 -13.10 4.72 -1.61
CA LEU A 348 -12.11 5.75 -1.34
C LEU A 348 -10.74 5.11 -1.26
N TYR A 349 -9.86 5.48 -2.17
CA TYR A 349 -8.45 5.10 -2.11
C TYR A 349 -7.58 6.32 -2.39
N PHE A 350 -6.65 6.62 -1.49
CA PHE A 350 -5.70 7.70 -1.68
C PHE A 350 -4.54 7.22 -2.54
N GLY A 351 -4.08 8.09 -3.44
CA GLY A 351 -2.92 7.77 -4.28
C GLY A 351 -2.35 9.00 -4.98
N PRO A 352 -1.18 8.88 -5.60
CA PRO A 352 -0.44 10.04 -6.11
C PRO A 352 -0.83 10.46 -7.53
N LEU A 353 -1.77 9.76 -8.16
CA LEU A 353 -2.11 9.95 -9.56
C LEU A 353 -3.35 10.85 -9.68
N LEU A 354 -3.25 11.88 -10.52
CA LEU A 354 -4.34 12.83 -10.77
C LEU A 354 -5.41 12.29 -11.73
N ASP A 355 -5.09 11.24 -12.48
CA ASP A 355 -5.87 10.75 -13.62
C ASP A 355 -6.54 9.40 -13.40
N VAL A 356 -6.99 9.14 -12.16
CA VAL A 356 -7.68 7.90 -11.76
C VAL A 356 -9.14 8.16 -11.35
N PRO A 357 -10.02 8.68 -12.23
CA PRO A 357 -11.44 8.88 -11.92
C PRO A 357 -12.28 7.61 -12.06
N ASN A 358 -11.66 6.43 -11.95
CA ASN A 358 -12.36 5.16 -12.03
C ASN A 358 -13.30 5.02 -10.81
N ALA A 359 -14.60 4.87 -11.06
CA ALA A 359 -15.63 4.79 -10.02
C ALA A 359 -15.45 3.59 -9.06
N PHE A 360 -14.83 2.50 -9.51
CA PHE A 360 -14.50 1.34 -8.66
C PHE A 360 -13.40 1.66 -7.64
N MET A 361 -12.56 2.66 -7.94
CA MET A 361 -11.52 3.14 -7.03
C MET A 361 -12.03 4.31 -6.18
N GLY A 362 -12.80 5.24 -6.74
CA GLY A 362 -13.11 6.49 -6.06
C GLY A 362 -11.84 7.19 -5.57
N ALA A 363 -10.83 7.24 -6.45
CA ALA A 363 -9.49 7.64 -6.06
C ALA A 363 -9.44 9.10 -5.62
N ALA A 364 -8.73 9.38 -4.53
CA ALA A 364 -8.49 10.72 -4.03
C ALA A 364 -7.00 11.04 -4.14
N TYR A 365 -6.68 12.22 -4.70
CA TYR A 365 -5.30 12.64 -4.88
C TYR A 365 -4.63 12.93 -3.53
N GLN A 366 -3.51 12.25 -3.27
CA GLN A 366 -2.65 12.47 -2.11
C GLN A 366 -1.17 12.48 -2.56
N PRO A 367 -0.55 13.68 -2.72
CA PRO A 367 0.85 13.81 -3.16
C PRO A 367 1.87 13.12 -2.26
N ASP A 368 1.62 12.95 -0.97
CA ASP A 368 2.58 12.35 -0.03
C ASP A 368 2.99 10.94 -0.43
N PHE A 369 2.18 10.20 -1.19
CA PHE A 369 2.55 8.89 -1.73
C PHE A 369 3.79 8.95 -2.65
N LYS A 370 4.18 10.13 -3.16
CA LYS A 370 5.42 10.37 -3.93
C LYS A 370 6.60 10.82 -3.07
N GLU A 371 6.38 11.06 -1.78
CA GLU A 371 7.37 11.63 -0.86
C GLU A 371 7.82 10.62 0.21
N ALA A 372 9.06 10.77 0.67
CA ALA A 372 9.56 9.98 1.82
C ALA A 372 8.76 10.25 3.12
N HIS A 373 8.05 11.39 3.18
CA HIS A 373 7.19 11.77 4.29
C HIS A 373 6.13 10.71 4.60
N PHE A 374 5.58 10.05 3.57
CA PHE A 374 4.63 8.95 3.77
C PHE A 374 5.21 7.80 4.58
N CYS A 375 6.44 7.38 4.26
CA CYS A 375 7.12 6.29 4.95
C CYS A 375 7.47 6.64 6.41
N ALA A 376 7.65 7.93 6.72
CA ALA A 376 7.91 8.44 8.07
C ALA A 376 6.73 8.20 9.03
N GLY A 377 5.56 7.86 8.50
CA GLY A 377 4.41 7.39 9.26
C GLY A 377 4.74 6.26 10.22
N CYS A 378 5.57 5.29 9.79
CA CYS A 378 6.05 4.20 10.65
C CYS A 378 7.57 4.23 10.85
N HIS A 379 8.35 4.69 9.86
CA HIS A 379 9.82 4.64 9.87
C HIS A 379 10.50 5.85 10.55
N GLN A 380 9.78 6.48 11.47
CA GLN A 380 10.29 7.48 12.41
C GLN A 380 9.63 7.24 13.76
N GLN A 381 10.39 7.05 14.84
CA GLN A 381 9.85 6.79 16.16
C GLN A 381 10.88 7.12 17.23
N LYS A 382 10.51 8.05 18.10
CA LYS A 382 11.12 8.21 19.41
C LYS A 382 10.21 7.57 20.45
N GLN A 383 10.79 6.94 21.45
CA GLN A 383 10.04 6.21 22.47
C GLN A 383 10.54 6.57 23.86
N ALA A 384 9.61 6.78 24.79
CA ALA A 384 9.94 6.90 26.20
C ALA A 384 10.45 5.57 26.78
N ALA A 385 11.02 5.60 27.99
CA ALA A 385 11.18 4.37 28.77
C ALA A 385 9.79 3.79 29.05
N LEU A 386 9.53 2.58 28.55
CA LEU A 386 8.22 1.93 28.70
C LEU A 386 8.14 1.07 29.96
N ILE A 387 9.26 0.48 30.38
CA ILE A 387 9.30 -0.41 31.54
C ILE A 387 8.96 0.38 32.81
N PRO A 388 7.97 -0.04 33.62
CA PRO A 388 7.58 0.67 34.83
C PRO A 388 8.74 0.87 35.81
N GLY A 389 9.03 2.13 36.15
CA GLY A 389 10.10 2.49 37.09
C GLY A 389 11.45 2.77 36.43
N ASP A 390 11.61 2.47 35.14
CA ASP A 390 12.79 2.85 34.36
C ASP A 390 12.67 4.29 33.86
N ALA A 391 13.83 4.88 33.54
CA ALA A 391 13.95 6.20 32.95
C ALA A 391 15.08 6.22 31.94
N LEU A 392 14.92 7.03 30.89
CA LEU A 392 16.01 7.34 29.98
C LEU A 392 16.93 8.39 30.62
N ASP A 393 18.21 8.38 30.24
CA ASP A 393 19.11 9.48 30.56
C ASP A 393 18.65 10.76 29.83
N PRO A 394 18.12 11.78 30.54
CA PRO A 394 17.56 12.97 29.90
C PRO A 394 18.63 13.86 29.27
N ALA A 395 19.90 13.71 29.64
CA ALA A 395 21.00 14.43 29.00
C ALA A 395 21.34 13.82 27.62
N ARG A 396 21.09 12.52 27.45
CA ARG A 396 21.36 11.80 26.21
C ARG A 396 20.14 11.70 25.29
N TRP A 397 18.95 11.52 25.86
CA TRP A 397 17.68 11.32 25.15
C TRP A 397 16.60 12.25 25.70
N PRO A 398 16.72 13.57 25.48
CA PRO A 398 15.78 14.56 26.02
C PRO A 398 14.35 14.36 25.48
N ASP A 399 14.23 13.83 24.25
CA ASP A 399 12.95 13.66 23.54
C ASP A 399 12.55 12.18 23.37
N GLY A 400 13.20 11.28 24.11
CA GLY A 400 13.01 9.83 23.98
C GLY A 400 14.15 9.12 23.24
N LEU A 401 14.15 7.78 23.33
CA LEU A 401 15.07 6.90 22.62
C LEU A 401 14.69 6.84 21.15
N ASP A 402 15.65 7.08 20.26
CA ASP A 402 15.46 6.88 18.82
C ASP A 402 15.36 5.37 18.53
N VAL A 403 14.14 4.87 18.38
CA VAL A 403 13.86 3.46 18.05
C VAL A 403 13.82 3.26 16.54
N HIS A 404 13.31 4.24 15.81
CA HIS A 404 13.44 4.33 14.36
C HIS A 404 13.78 5.76 13.97
N SER A 405 14.94 5.98 13.35
CA SER A 405 15.40 7.30 12.90
C SER A 405 15.59 7.37 11.38
N THR A 406 15.08 6.39 10.64
CA THR A 406 15.35 6.23 9.20
C THR A 406 14.94 7.45 8.38
N TYR A 407 13.79 8.05 8.66
CA TYR A 407 13.36 9.26 7.95
C TYR A 407 14.26 10.46 8.26
N GLU A 408 14.57 10.71 9.53
CA GLU A 408 15.45 11.81 9.92
C GLU A 408 16.88 11.64 9.39
N GLU A 409 17.40 10.41 9.38
CA GLU A 409 18.68 10.05 8.76
C GLU A 409 18.65 10.30 7.24
N TRP A 410 17.56 9.93 6.56
CA TRP A 410 17.38 10.22 5.13
C TRP A 410 17.34 11.72 4.88
N LEU A 411 16.59 12.46 5.70
CA LEU A 411 16.43 13.91 5.60
C LEU A 411 17.76 14.64 5.76
N ALA A 412 18.63 14.15 6.64
CA ALA A 412 19.99 14.66 6.81
C ALA A 412 20.98 14.17 5.73
N GLY A 413 20.60 13.15 4.95
CA GLY A 413 21.43 12.49 3.96
C GLY A 413 21.40 13.16 2.57
N PRO A 414 22.32 12.74 1.67
CA PRO A 414 22.46 13.36 0.35
C PRO A 414 21.26 13.11 -0.58
N TYR A 415 20.48 12.06 -0.33
CA TYR A 415 19.34 11.69 -1.18
C TYR A 415 18.12 12.59 -0.94
N ALA A 416 17.89 13.04 0.30
CA ALA A 416 16.89 14.08 0.54
C ALA A 416 17.28 15.40 -0.15
N ALA A 417 18.56 15.76 -0.10
CA ALA A 417 19.06 16.96 -0.78
C ALA A 417 18.90 16.92 -2.31
N SER A 418 18.91 15.73 -2.92
CA SER A 418 18.63 15.53 -4.35
C SER A 418 17.15 15.27 -4.67
N GLY A 419 16.25 15.34 -3.69
CA GLY A 419 14.82 15.05 -3.87
C GLY A 419 14.53 13.60 -4.24
N THR A 420 15.35 12.66 -3.79
CA THR A 420 15.19 11.22 -4.07
C THR A 420 14.47 10.55 -2.90
N PRO A 421 13.18 10.18 -3.06
CA PRO A 421 12.37 9.66 -1.96
C PRO A 421 12.64 8.17 -1.72
N CYS A 422 12.15 7.65 -0.59
CA CYS A 422 12.30 6.23 -0.20
C CYS A 422 11.85 5.26 -1.31
N GLN A 423 10.73 5.61 -1.95
CA GLN A 423 10.09 4.88 -3.04
C GLN A 423 11.05 4.66 -4.22
N PHE A 424 12.02 5.56 -4.47
CA PHE A 424 12.97 5.39 -5.57
C PHE A 424 13.78 4.09 -5.45
N CYS A 425 14.25 3.76 -4.24
CA CYS A 425 15.05 2.56 -3.99
C CYS A 425 14.18 1.37 -3.53
N HIS A 426 13.19 1.60 -2.68
CA HIS A 426 12.42 0.54 -2.04
C HIS A 426 11.16 0.14 -2.83
N MET A 427 10.68 1.01 -3.71
CA MET A 427 9.55 0.75 -4.62
C MET A 427 9.97 1.08 -6.06
N PRO A 428 10.99 0.40 -6.61
CA PRO A 428 11.58 0.77 -7.90
C PRO A 428 10.53 0.80 -9.02
N ALA A 429 10.82 1.57 -10.05
CA ALA A 429 9.96 1.66 -11.23
C ALA A 429 9.85 0.32 -11.97
N HIS A 430 8.66 0.02 -12.49
CA HIS A 430 8.40 -1.08 -13.41
C HIS A 430 8.56 -0.61 -14.85
N TYR A 431 9.62 -1.08 -15.52
CA TYR A 431 9.96 -0.67 -16.90
C TYR A 431 9.30 -1.53 -17.99
N ASP A 432 8.73 -2.67 -17.61
CA ASP A 432 8.04 -3.63 -18.45
C ASP A 432 6.51 -3.50 -18.39
N MET A 433 5.98 -2.72 -17.45
CA MET A 433 4.56 -2.38 -17.34
C MET A 433 4.26 -1.04 -18.01
N ASN A 434 3.04 -0.91 -18.55
CA ASN A 434 2.55 0.35 -19.13
C ASN A 434 1.54 1.08 -18.21
N ASN A 435 1.04 0.42 -17.17
CA ASN A 435 -0.01 0.90 -16.27
C ASN A 435 0.03 0.09 -14.97
N THR A 436 -0.59 0.61 -13.91
CA THR A 436 -0.84 -0.08 -12.64
C THR A 436 -1.91 -1.18 -12.73
N ILE A 437 -2.73 -1.17 -13.78
CA ILE A 437 -3.73 -2.22 -14.06
C ILE A 437 -3.12 -3.25 -15.01
N GLY A 438 -3.09 -4.53 -14.61
CA GLY A 438 -2.45 -5.62 -15.37
C GLY A 438 -3.08 -5.90 -16.74
N THR A 439 -4.37 -5.61 -16.90
CA THR A 439 -5.12 -5.80 -18.15
C THR A 439 -5.10 -4.59 -19.09
N SER A 440 -4.37 -3.53 -18.74
CA SER A 440 -4.27 -2.31 -19.54
C SER A 440 -3.39 -2.49 -20.77
N SER A 441 -3.80 -1.88 -21.88
CA SER A 441 -3.09 -1.81 -23.14
C SER A 441 -3.34 -0.44 -23.80
N PRO A 442 -2.52 -0.03 -24.78
CA PRO A 442 -2.82 1.18 -25.54
C PRO A 442 -4.22 1.14 -26.18
N ASP A 443 -4.63 -0.01 -26.73
CA ASP A 443 -5.88 -0.13 -27.49
C ASP A 443 -7.14 0.02 -26.62
N ASN A 444 -7.08 -0.34 -25.33
CA ASN A 444 -8.20 -0.19 -24.39
C ASN A 444 -8.02 0.98 -23.39
N ALA A 445 -7.00 1.82 -23.56
CA ALA A 445 -6.70 2.94 -22.68
C ALA A 445 -7.95 3.82 -22.47
N SER A 446 -8.35 4.01 -21.21
CA SER A 446 -9.61 4.68 -20.82
C SER A 446 -9.57 5.02 -19.32
N ILE A 447 -10.57 5.75 -18.82
CA ILE A 447 -10.82 5.93 -17.39
C ILE A 447 -10.96 4.57 -16.69
N THR A 448 -11.65 3.62 -17.33
CA THR A 448 -11.94 2.30 -16.73
C THR A 448 -10.73 1.38 -16.76
N ALA A 449 -10.07 1.23 -17.92
CA ALA A 449 -8.92 0.34 -18.06
C ALA A 449 -7.59 1.00 -17.62
N GLY A 450 -7.64 2.29 -17.29
CA GLY A 450 -6.49 3.14 -17.01
C GLY A 450 -5.74 3.56 -18.28
N TYR A 451 -4.87 4.54 -18.12
CA TYR A 451 -4.06 5.09 -19.20
C TYR A 451 -2.59 4.65 -19.14
N PRO A 452 -1.94 4.40 -20.30
CA PRO A 452 -0.51 4.21 -20.38
C PRO A 452 0.26 5.37 -19.76
N ARG A 453 1.27 5.07 -18.95
CA ARG A 453 2.07 6.06 -18.22
C ARG A 453 3.56 5.70 -18.17
N PRO A 454 4.43 6.68 -17.89
CA PRO A 454 5.85 6.42 -17.74
C PRO A 454 6.16 5.42 -16.60
N PRO A 455 7.23 4.63 -16.70
CA PRO A 455 7.65 3.67 -15.67
C PRO A 455 7.76 4.26 -14.26
N GLU A 456 8.18 5.52 -14.14
CA GLU A 456 8.35 6.20 -12.86
C GLU A 456 7.02 6.48 -12.11
N ASP A 457 5.87 6.37 -12.78
CA ASP A 457 4.55 6.41 -12.16
C ASP A 457 4.03 5.00 -11.80
N ILE A 458 4.80 3.94 -12.10
CA ILE A 458 4.45 2.53 -11.85
C ILE A 458 5.48 1.95 -10.88
N ARG A 459 5.15 1.93 -9.59
CA ARG A 459 6.09 1.60 -8.51
C ARG A 459 5.85 0.19 -7.99
N SER A 460 6.93 -0.59 -7.88
CA SER A 460 6.90 -1.94 -7.31
C SER A 460 6.41 -1.93 -5.87
N HIS A 461 5.54 -2.87 -5.53
CA HIS A 461 5.00 -3.06 -4.17
C HIS A 461 5.71 -4.18 -3.41
N ARG A 462 6.93 -4.53 -3.84
CA ARG A 462 7.77 -5.52 -3.13
C ARG A 462 8.42 -4.96 -1.87
N PHE A 463 8.57 -3.63 -1.79
CA PHE A 463 9.21 -2.91 -0.68
C PHE A 463 10.61 -3.47 -0.36
N LEU A 464 11.52 -3.39 -1.33
CA LEU A 464 12.81 -4.10 -1.32
C LEU A 464 13.55 -3.97 0.02
N ALA A 465 13.73 -5.10 0.70
CA ALA A 465 14.56 -5.21 1.89
C ALA A 465 16.05 -5.31 1.49
N PRO A 466 16.99 -5.12 2.45
CA PRO A 466 18.42 -5.12 2.14
C PRO A 466 18.94 -6.38 1.46
N LEU A 467 18.31 -7.54 1.70
CA LEU A 467 18.73 -8.84 1.19
C LEU A 467 17.94 -9.31 -0.04
N ASP A 468 16.96 -8.54 -0.49
CA ASP A 468 16.10 -8.92 -1.60
C ASP A 468 16.80 -8.71 -2.95
N THR A 469 16.47 -9.59 -3.90
CA THR A 469 16.87 -9.46 -5.30
C THR A 469 15.69 -8.95 -6.13
N TYR A 470 15.97 -8.08 -7.11
CA TYR A 470 14.97 -7.53 -8.02
C TYR A 470 15.50 -7.54 -9.46
N GLY A 471 14.97 -8.44 -10.29
CA GLY A 471 15.54 -8.72 -11.62
C GLY A 471 17.03 -9.08 -11.52
N ASP A 472 17.83 -8.48 -12.39
CA ASP A 472 19.29 -8.62 -12.41
C ASP A 472 20.03 -7.58 -11.53
N ALA A 473 19.31 -6.75 -10.78
CA ALA A 473 19.93 -5.73 -9.94
C ALA A 473 20.62 -6.36 -8.71
N PRO A 474 21.78 -5.82 -8.28
CA PRO A 474 22.40 -6.24 -7.02
C PRO A 474 21.48 -5.92 -5.83
N ARG A 475 21.59 -6.70 -4.76
CA ARG A 475 20.83 -6.43 -3.52
C ARG A 475 21.26 -5.08 -2.94
N LEU A 476 20.35 -4.38 -2.28
CA LEU A 476 20.66 -3.07 -1.69
C LEU A 476 21.85 -3.14 -0.72
N ILE A 477 22.00 -4.23 0.05
CA ILE A 477 23.12 -4.39 0.97
C ILE A 477 24.49 -4.50 0.27
N ASP A 478 24.52 -5.06 -0.95
CA ASP A 478 25.78 -5.32 -1.68
C ASP A 478 26.40 -4.03 -2.23
N THR A 479 25.59 -2.97 -2.37
CA THR A 479 26.00 -1.66 -2.88
C THR A 479 25.99 -0.57 -1.82
N ALA A 480 25.53 -0.87 -0.59
CA ALA A 480 25.37 0.09 0.49
C ALA A 480 26.68 0.61 1.09
N LEU A 481 27.71 -0.24 1.20
CA LEU A 481 28.96 0.07 1.88
C LEU A 481 30.18 -0.12 0.99
N PHE A 482 30.85 0.97 0.64
CA PHE A 482 32.15 0.91 -0.01
C PHE A 482 33.25 0.71 1.04
N THR A 483 34.10 -0.30 0.81
CA THR A 483 35.23 -0.64 1.69
C THR A 483 36.53 -0.57 0.92
N SER A 484 37.53 0.12 1.45
CA SER A 484 38.91 0.06 0.96
C SER A 484 39.89 -0.25 2.08
N VAL A 485 40.95 -0.99 1.76
CA VAL A 485 41.99 -1.36 2.72
C VAL A 485 43.35 -0.93 2.17
N GLY A 486 44.00 -0.01 2.88
CA GLY A 486 45.40 0.33 2.66
C GLY A 486 46.27 -0.48 3.62
N VAL A 487 47.37 -1.05 3.12
CA VAL A 487 48.30 -1.84 3.94
C VAL A 487 49.70 -1.29 3.77
N SER A 488 50.41 -1.09 4.88
CA SER A 488 51.82 -0.72 4.91
C SER A 488 52.62 -1.58 5.89
N LEU A 489 53.89 -1.80 5.59
CA LEU A 489 54.82 -2.48 6.48
C LEU A 489 55.70 -1.43 7.17
N ASN A 490 55.57 -1.30 8.49
CA ASN A 490 56.32 -0.34 9.29
C ASN A 490 57.02 -1.07 10.44
N GLY A 491 58.36 -1.12 10.43
CA GLY A 491 59.13 -1.69 11.54
C GLY A 491 58.90 -3.19 11.80
N GLY A 492 58.44 -3.96 10.81
CA GLY A 492 58.08 -5.37 10.98
C GLY A 492 56.63 -5.61 11.40
N GLU A 493 55.84 -4.54 11.58
CA GLU A 493 54.40 -4.60 11.81
C GLU A 493 53.63 -4.30 10.52
N VAL A 494 52.51 -5.00 10.34
CA VAL A 494 51.55 -4.73 9.26
C VAL A 494 50.53 -3.73 9.78
N GLU A 495 50.56 -2.52 9.25
CA GLU A 495 49.57 -1.48 9.49
C GLU A 495 48.49 -1.57 8.40
N ALA A 496 47.23 -1.75 8.81
CA ALA A 496 46.10 -1.82 7.91
C ALA A 496 45.10 -0.70 8.22
N THR A 497 44.87 0.20 7.27
CA THR A 497 43.86 1.26 7.35
C THR A 497 42.66 0.84 6.53
N VAL A 498 41.53 0.62 7.21
CA VAL A 498 40.25 0.32 6.55
C VAL A 498 39.41 1.59 6.49
N SER A 499 39.05 2.01 5.28
CA SER A 499 38.12 3.11 5.04
C SER A 499 36.76 2.56 4.63
N LEU A 500 35.72 3.02 5.31
CA LEU A 500 34.33 2.63 5.07
C LEU A 500 33.54 3.87 4.66
N SER A 501 32.74 3.77 3.60
CA SER A 501 31.89 4.87 3.13
C SER A 501 30.50 4.37 2.79
N ASN A 502 29.48 4.95 3.44
CA ASN A 502 28.09 4.78 3.05
C ASN A 502 27.83 5.62 1.79
N ILE A 503 27.73 4.97 0.63
CA ILE A 503 27.56 5.65 -0.67
C ILE A 503 26.34 5.15 -1.46
N GLY A 504 25.68 4.09 -0.98
CA GLY A 504 24.52 3.49 -1.64
C GLY A 504 23.20 3.68 -0.89
N CYS A 505 23.22 4.27 0.30
CA CYS A 505 22.03 4.51 1.10
C CYS A 505 21.76 6.01 1.28
N GLY A 506 20.47 6.38 1.23
CA GLY A 506 20.03 7.74 1.56
C GLY A 506 20.03 8.04 3.05
N HIS A 507 20.04 7.02 3.90
CA HIS A 507 19.98 7.04 5.37
C HIS A 507 21.22 6.36 5.98
N ALA A 508 21.28 6.19 7.31
CA ALA A 508 22.40 5.50 7.96
C ALA A 508 22.48 4.02 7.58
N LEU A 509 23.65 3.40 7.80
CA LEU A 509 23.88 1.98 7.56
C LEU A 509 24.56 1.33 8.77
N PRO A 510 23.86 0.43 9.51
CA PRO A 510 22.45 0.06 9.34
C PRO A 510 21.50 1.15 9.88
N THR A 511 20.32 1.28 9.27
CA THR A 511 19.20 2.08 9.79
C THR A 511 18.10 1.16 10.36
N GLY A 512 17.12 1.77 11.02
CA GLY A 512 15.89 1.15 11.50
C GLY A 512 16.02 0.71 12.95
N GLU A 513 15.61 -0.53 13.22
CA GLU A 513 15.66 -1.14 14.55
C GLU A 513 17.07 -1.03 15.19
N PRO A 514 17.17 -0.59 16.47
CA PRO A 514 18.43 -0.16 17.07
C PRO A 514 19.40 -1.29 17.44
N MET A 515 18.97 -2.56 17.42
CA MET A 515 19.85 -3.72 17.60
C MET A 515 20.61 -4.11 16.32
N ARG A 516 20.31 -3.50 15.17
CA ARG A 516 21.08 -3.72 13.94
C ARG A 516 22.51 -3.20 14.10
N ALA A 517 23.49 -4.03 13.73
CA ALA A 517 24.90 -3.68 13.79
C ALA A 517 25.69 -4.26 12.60
N LEU A 518 26.74 -3.55 12.21
CA LEU A 518 27.76 -4.04 11.29
C LEU A 518 29.04 -4.35 12.08
N VAL A 519 29.61 -5.53 11.85
CA VAL A 519 30.86 -5.95 12.49
C VAL A 519 31.94 -6.09 11.43
N LEU A 520 32.95 -5.23 11.48
CA LEU A 520 34.15 -5.35 10.64
C LEU A 520 35.14 -6.33 11.28
N ARG A 521 35.48 -7.39 10.55
CA ARG A 521 36.57 -8.31 10.93
C ARG A 521 37.74 -8.17 9.97
N VAL A 522 38.88 -7.70 10.47
CA VAL A 522 40.15 -7.69 9.74
C VAL A 522 40.99 -8.88 10.19
N THR A 523 41.48 -9.68 9.25
CA THR A 523 42.31 -10.86 9.53
C THR A 523 43.61 -10.77 8.75
N ALA A 524 44.74 -11.03 9.42
CA ALA A 524 46.04 -11.20 8.78
C ALA A 524 46.37 -12.69 8.76
N GLU A 525 46.65 -13.23 7.57
CA GLU A 525 47.03 -14.63 7.38
C GLU A 525 48.47 -14.70 6.87
N GLY A 526 49.34 -15.41 7.60
CA GLY A 526 50.71 -15.67 7.17
C GLY A 526 50.76 -16.92 6.30
N THR A 527 51.53 -16.89 5.20
CA THR A 527 51.91 -18.11 4.49
C THR A 527 52.98 -18.83 5.31
N GLY A 528 52.60 -19.91 5.98
CA GLY A 528 53.54 -20.84 6.64
C GLY A 528 54.38 -21.62 5.64
#